data_AF-A0A3D4Q8K9-F1
#
_entry.id   AF-A0A3D4Q8K9-F1
#
_cell.length_a   1.000
_cell.length_b   1.000
_cell.length_c   1.000
_cell.angle_alpha   90.00
_cell.angle_beta   90.00
_cell.angle_gamma   90.00
#
_symmetry.space_group_name_H-M   'P 1'
#
loop_
_entity.id
_entity.type
_entity.pdbx_description
1 polymer ?
#
loop_
_entity_poly.entity_id
_entity_poly.type
_entity_poly.pdbx_seq_one_letter_code
_entity_poly.pdbx_strand_id
1 'polypeptide(L)'
;MLFSSEQVSNGHPDKICDQISDAIVTDILQHDDLSRIAAETIIKDYEITVMGEITSNYEPDYDKLIRDVLRSIGLADVEKYNIRYLISKQSPDIAMGVDQDGAGDQGM
;
A
#
# COMPACT_ATOMS: atom_id res chain seq x y z
N MET A 1 36.55 8.62 -11.81
CA MET A 1 35.11 8.91 -11.65
C MET A 1 34.73 8.46 -10.25
N LEU A 2 34.14 9.33 -9.43
CA LEU A 2 33.61 8.95 -8.13
C LEU A 2 32.09 8.76 -8.27
N PHE A 3 31.60 7.64 -7.75
CA PHE A 3 30.18 7.27 -7.75
C PHE A 3 29.81 6.84 -6.33
N SER A 4 28.61 7.23 -5.87
CA SER A 4 28.08 6.89 -4.56
C SER A 4 26.61 6.46 -4.69
N SER A 5 26.17 5.61 -3.77
CA SER A 5 24.79 5.14 -3.61
C SER A 5 24.48 5.07 -2.11
N GLU A 6 23.20 5.16 -1.76
CA GLU A 6 22.71 5.10 -0.39
C GLU A 6 21.58 4.07 -0.23
N GLN A 7 21.32 3.70 1.01
CA GLN A 7 20.21 2.84 1.40
C GLN A 7 19.65 3.33 2.74
N VAL A 8 18.38 3.01 3.00
CA VAL A 8 17.73 3.29 4.27
C VAL A 8 17.29 1.99 4.93
N SER A 9 17.07 2.01 6.24
CA SER A 9 16.62 0.83 6.98
C SER A 9 15.12 0.56 6.75
N ASN A 10 14.67 -0.66 7.09
CA ASN A 10 13.25 -1.01 7.06
C ASN A 10 12.38 -0.16 8.01
N GLY A 11 13.00 0.51 8.99
CA GLY A 11 12.33 1.43 9.90
C GLY A 11 12.32 2.88 9.41
N HIS A 12 12.87 3.18 8.23
CA HIS A 12 12.73 4.49 7.61
C HIS A 12 11.25 4.73 7.26
N PRO A 13 10.66 5.89 7.58
CA PRO A 13 9.23 6.15 7.35
C PRO A 13 8.75 5.81 5.94
N ASP A 14 9.50 6.21 4.91
CA ASP A 14 9.17 5.88 3.52
C ASP A 14 9.14 4.36 3.28
N LYS A 15 10.09 3.61 3.87
CA LYS A 15 10.07 2.14 3.78
C LYS A 15 8.96 1.50 4.60
N ILE A 16 8.48 2.15 5.66
CA ILE A 16 7.30 1.68 6.38
C ILE A 16 6.06 1.86 5.50
N CYS A 17 5.93 3.00 4.81
CA CYS A 17 4.86 3.21 3.84
C CYS A 17 4.88 2.15 2.73
N ASP A 18 6.04 1.91 2.10
CA ASP A 18 6.22 0.88 1.07
C ASP A 18 5.75 -0.50 1.59
N GLN A 19 6.22 -0.91 2.78
CA GLN A 19 5.89 -2.21 3.36
C GLN A 19 4.39 -2.36 3.70
N ILE A 20 3.74 -1.28 4.15
CA ILE A 20 2.29 -1.28 4.41
C ILE A 20 1.52 -1.43 3.10
N SER A 21 1.85 -0.63 2.09
CA SER A 21 1.22 -0.69 0.77
C SER A 21 1.39 -2.08 0.14
N ASP A 22 2.60 -2.65 0.19
CA ASP A 22 2.88 -3.99 -0.33
C ASP A 22 2.18 -5.11 0.45
N ALA A 23 2.01 -4.96 1.78
CA ALA A 23 1.27 -5.93 2.58
C ALA A 23 -0.21 -5.97 2.20
N ILE A 24 -0.81 -4.81 1.90
CA ILE A 24 -2.19 -4.71 1.40
C ILE A 24 -2.30 -5.38 0.02
N VAL A 25 -1.38 -5.08 -0.89
CA VAL A 25 -1.32 -5.71 -2.21
C VAL A 25 -1.22 -7.24 -2.07
N THR A 26 -0.33 -7.71 -1.20
CA THR A 26 -0.09 -9.13 -0.97
C THR A 26 -1.32 -9.84 -0.42
N ASP A 27 -1.98 -9.28 0.61
CA ASP A 27 -3.16 -9.89 1.23
C ASP A 27 -4.32 -9.97 0.24
N ILE A 28 -4.56 -8.90 -0.54
CA ILE A 28 -5.62 -8.90 -1.55
C ILE A 28 -5.33 -9.91 -2.65
N LEU A 29 -4.12 -9.94 -3.23
CA LEU A 29 -3.77 -10.86 -4.32
C LEU A 29 -3.78 -12.34 -3.89
N GLN A 30 -3.61 -12.63 -2.59
CA GLN A 30 -3.77 -13.99 -2.07
C GLN A 30 -5.22 -14.48 -2.09
N HIS A 31 -6.19 -13.57 -2.06
CA HIS A 31 -7.62 -13.87 -2.00
C HIS A 31 -8.38 -13.58 -3.30
N ASP A 32 -7.92 -12.60 -4.09
CA ASP A 32 -8.44 -12.22 -5.41
C ASP A 32 -7.28 -11.83 -6.34
N ASP A 33 -6.84 -12.78 -7.17
CA ASP A 33 -5.70 -12.62 -8.09
C ASP A 33 -6.01 -11.71 -9.30
N LEU A 34 -7.28 -11.42 -9.55
CA LEU A 34 -7.72 -10.51 -10.62
C LEU A 34 -7.92 -9.08 -10.14
N SER A 35 -7.71 -8.81 -8.85
CA SER A 35 -7.88 -7.48 -8.27
C SER A 35 -7.01 -6.40 -8.93
N ARG A 36 -7.46 -5.16 -8.80
CA ARG A 36 -6.73 -3.94 -9.22
C ARG A 36 -6.52 -3.08 -7.99
N ILE A 37 -5.25 -2.78 -7.68
CA ILE A 37 -4.85 -2.22 -6.39
C ILE A 37 -3.89 -1.07 -6.65
N ALA A 38 -4.27 0.13 -6.21
CA ALA A 38 -3.41 1.29 -6.07
C ALA A 38 -3.54 1.78 -4.63
N ALA A 39 -2.63 1.36 -3.75
CA ALA A 39 -2.65 1.66 -2.33
C ALA A 39 -1.45 2.53 -1.95
N GLU A 40 -1.71 3.75 -1.51
CA GLU A 40 -0.72 4.73 -1.09
C GLU A 40 -0.77 4.90 0.42
N THR A 41 0.38 4.92 1.07
CA THR A 41 0.48 5.07 2.52
C THR A 41 1.23 6.35 2.88
N ILE A 42 0.66 7.15 3.77
CA ILE A 42 1.36 8.26 4.42
C ILE A 42 1.47 8.01 5.92
N ILE A 43 2.61 8.37 6.50
CA ILE A 43 2.87 8.23 7.93
C ILE A 43 3.49 9.52 8.48
N LYS A 44 2.97 9.97 9.63
CA LYS A 44 3.60 11.02 10.43
C LYS A 44 3.27 10.84 11.90
N ASP A 45 4.30 10.74 12.73
CA ASP A 45 4.18 10.54 14.18
C ASP A 45 3.32 9.29 14.50
N TYR A 46 2.12 9.44 15.06
CA TYR A 46 1.18 8.34 15.33
C TYR A 46 -0.03 8.32 14.37
N GLU A 47 0.02 9.06 13.26
CA GLU A 47 -1.04 9.06 12.25
C GLU A 47 -0.58 8.28 11.01
N ILE A 48 -1.37 7.29 10.62
CA ILE A 48 -1.23 6.55 9.36
C ILE A 48 -2.51 6.73 8.56
N THR A 49 -2.37 7.10 7.29
CA THR A 49 -3.48 7.09 6.35
C THR A 49 -3.10 6.27 5.14
N VAL A 50 -3.91 5.26 4.86
CA VAL A 50 -3.90 4.53 3.58
C VAL A 50 -4.94 5.16 2.67
N MET A 51 -4.61 5.38 1.41
CA MET A 51 -5.52 5.98 0.44
C MET A 51 -5.33 5.36 -0.95
N GLY A 52 -6.34 5.50 -1.80
CA GLY A 52 -6.23 5.12 -3.20
C GLY A 52 -7.43 4.33 -3.70
N GLU A 53 -7.18 3.48 -4.69
CA GLU A 53 -8.22 2.83 -5.48
C GLU A 53 -8.03 1.31 -5.47
N ILE A 54 -9.02 0.59 -4.95
CA ILE A 54 -9.03 -0.86 -4.87
C ILE A 54 -10.32 -1.40 -5.47
N THR A 55 -10.18 -2.25 -6.50
CA THR A 55 -11.27 -3.03 -7.08
C THR A 55 -10.96 -4.51 -6.85
N SER A 56 -11.69 -5.12 -5.92
CA SER A 56 -11.50 -6.50 -5.47
C SER A 56 -12.83 -7.10 -4.98
N ASN A 57 -12.96 -8.42 -5.02
CA ASN A 57 -14.04 -9.19 -4.38
C ASN A 57 -13.75 -9.50 -2.91
N TYR A 58 -12.53 -9.23 -2.46
CA TYR A 58 -12.06 -9.41 -1.09
C TYR A 58 -11.74 -8.04 -0.46
N GLU A 59 -12.22 -7.85 0.77
CA GLU A 59 -11.94 -6.66 1.59
C GLU A 59 -10.93 -7.06 2.68
N PRO A 60 -9.71 -6.50 2.67
CA PRO A 60 -8.69 -6.81 3.66
C PRO A 60 -8.99 -6.15 5.02
N ASP A 61 -8.45 -6.74 6.09
CA ASP A 61 -8.40 -6.10 7.41
C ASP A 61 -7.20 -5.14 7.46
N TYR A 62 -7.39 -3.91 6.97
CA TYR A 62 -6.30 -2.91 6.89
C TYR A 62 -5.64 -2.64 8.25
N ASP A 63 -6.44 -2.52 9.32
CA ASP A 63 -5.93 -2.18 10.65
C ASP A 63 -5.02 -3.29 11.16
N LYS A 64 -5.43 -4.55 11.00
CA LYS A 64 -4.59 -5.71 11.33
C LYS A 64 -3.31 -5.74 10.50
N LEU A 65 -3.41 -5.61 9.17
CA LEU A 65 -2.24 -5.67 8.27
C LEU A 65 -1.21 -4.59 8.61
N ILE A 66 -1.66 -3.35 8.79
CA ILE A 66 -0.79 -2.23 9.16
C ILE A 66 -0.09 -2.52 10.49
N ARG A 67 -0.84 -2.93 11.52
CA ARG A 67 -0.26 -3.24 12.84
C ARG A 67 0.72 -4.40 12.76
N ASP A 68 0.45 -5.42 11.95
CA ASP A 68 1.34 -6.55 11.77
C ASP A 68 2.65 -6.13 11.08
N VAL A 69 2.58 -5.24 10.08
CA VAL A 69 3.79 -4.62 9.49
C VAL A 69 4.58 -3.85 10.54
N LEU A 70 3.94 -2.96 11.32
CA LEU A 70 4.62 -2.19 12.37
C LEU A 70 5.28 -3.11 13.43
N ARG A 71 4.61 -4.20 13.81
CA ARG A 71 5.17 -5.20 14.74
C ARG A 71 6.37 -5.93 14.12
N SER A 72 6.30 -6.29 12.84
CA SER A 72 7.36 -7.04 12.16
C SER A 72 8.68 -6.28 12.06
N ILE A 73 8.61 -4.95 11.94
CA ILE A 73 9.79 -4.06 11.92
C ILE A 73 10.26 -3.68 13.34
N GLY A 74 9.58 -4.14 14.38
CA GLY A 74 9.97 -3.96 15.78
C GLY A 74 9.50 -2.67 16.45
N LEU A 75 8.47 -1.98 15.92
CA LEU A 75 7.89 -0.82 16.60
C LEU A 75 7.04 -1.25 17.80
N ALA A 76 7.26 -0.60 18.95
CA ALA A 76 6.47 -0.79 20.15
C ALA A 76 5.19 0.05 20.13
N ASP A 77 4.24 -0.27 21.01
CA ASP A 77 3.02 0.49 21.22
C ASP A 77 2.20 0.75 19.93
N VAL A 78 2.13 -0.23 19.03
CA VAL A 78 1.42 -0.09 17.74
C VAL A 78 -0.04 0.35 17.92
N GLU A 79 -0.65 0.03 19.07
CA GLU A 79 -1.99 0.46 19.48
C GLU A 79 -2.17 1.99 19.62
N LYS A 80 -1.07 2.75 19.71
CA LYS A 80 -1.12 4.23 19.73
C LYS A 80 -1.37 4.85 18.35
N TYR A 81 -1.13 4.09 17.27
CA TYR A 81 -1.33 4.61 15.92
C TYR A 81 -2.81 4.76 15.60
N ASN A 82 -3.17 5.97 15.18
CA ASN A 82 -4.45 6.30 14.57
C ASN A 82 -4.37 5.94 13.08
N ILE A 83 -5.20 4.99 12.67
CA ILE A 83 -5.23 4.47 11.31
C ILE A 83 -6.51 4.94 10.63
N ARG A 84 -6.35 5.53 9.45
CA ARG A 84 -7.45 5.93 8.56
C ARG A 84 -7.24 5.30 7.20
N TYR A 85 -8.35 5.00 6.53
CA TYR A 85 -8.34 4.49 5.17
C TYR A 85 -9.32 5.28 4.31
N LEU A 86 -8.83 5.79 3.18
CA LEU A 86 -9.57 6.56 2.18
C LEU A 86 -9.52 5.80 0.85
N ILE A 87 -10.26 4.69 0.80
CA ILE A 87 -10.27 3.78 -0.35
C ILE A 87 -11.57 3.95 -1.14
N SER A 88 -11.44 4.13 -2.46
CA SER A 88 -12.52 4.05 -3.43
C SER A 88 -12.28 2.94 -4.44
N LYS A 89 -13.23 2.71 -5.36
CA LYS A 89 -13.01 1.81 -6.49
C LYS A 89 -12.24 2.52 -7.60
N GLN A 90 -11.55 1.74 -8.43
CA GLN A 90 -10.89 2.25 -9.63
C GLN A 90 -11.88 2.98 -10.55
N SER A 91 -11.44 4.06 -11.17
CA SER A 91 -12.23 4.77 -12.18
C SER A 91 -12.65 3.84 -13.34
N PRO A 92 -13.94 3.82 -13.75
CA PRO A 92 -14.39 3.08 -14.93
C PRO A 92 -13.69 3.49 -16.23
N ASP A 93 -13.24 4.75 -16.34
CA ASP A 93 -12.54 5.25 -17.53
C ASP A 93 -11.14 4.62 -17.67
N ILE A 94 -10.46 4.37 -16.54
CA ILE A 94 -9.18 3.66 -16.50
C ILE A 94 -9.41 2.17 -16.78
N ALA A 95 -10.44 1.58 -16.13
CA ALA A 95 -10.79 0.18 -16.31
C ALA A 95 -11.08 -0.16 -17.78
N MET A 96 -11.78 0.71 -18.52
CA MET A 96 -12.08 0.50 -19.94
C MET A 96 -10.83 0.30 -20.81
N GLY A 97 -9.72 0.98 -20.49
CA GLY A 97 -8.45 0.81 -21.19
C GLY A 97 -7.73 -0.47 -20.80
N VAL A 98 -7.69 -0.78 -19.50
CA VAL A 98 -6.98 -1.94 -18.95
C VAL A 98 -7.69 -3.26 -19.29
N ASP A 99 -9.01 -3.29 -19.26
CA ASP A 99 -9.81 -4.50 -19.54
C ASP A 99 -9.70 -4.96 -21.01
N GLN A 100 -9.16 -4.10 -21.89
CA GLN A 100 -8.82 -4.40 -23.28
C GLN A 100 -7.33 -4.71 -23.47
N ASP A 101 -6.65 -5.16 -22.42
CA ASP A 101 -5.21 -5.44 -22.37
C ASP A 101 -4.33 -4.21 -22.66
N GLY A 102 -4.86 -2.99 -22.46
CA GLY A 102 -4.10 -1.75 -22.51
C GLY A 102 -3.24 -1.54 -21.26
N ALA A 103 -2.17 -0.74 -21.38
CA ALA A 103 -1.41 -0.30 -20.22
C ALA A 103 -2.30 0.55 -19.28
N GLY A 104 -2.10 0.41 -17.97
CA GLY A 104 -2.88 1.14 -16.96
C GLY A 104 -2.57 2.64 -16.87
N ASP A 105 -1.38 3.05 -17.30
CA ASP A 105 -1.00 4.44 -17.48
C ASP A 105 0.16 4.51 -18.50
N GLN A 106 0.49 5.71 -18.96
CA GLN A 106 1.71 5.99 -19.70
C GLN A 106 2.95 5.86 -18.79
N GLY A 107 4.10 5.48 -19.36
CA GLY A 107 5.36 5.35 -18.63
C GLY A 107 6.58 5.32 -19.54
N MET A 108 7.78 5.46 -18.97
CA MET A 108 9.06 5.38 -19.65
C MET A 108 9.90 4.21 -19.13
#